data_AF-T2SRR6-F1
#
_entry.id   AF-T2SRR6-F1
#
_cell.length_a   1.000
_cell.length_b   1.000
_cell.length_c   1.000
_cell.angle_alpha   90.00
_cell.angle_beta   90.00
_cell.angle_gamma   90.00
#
_symmetry.space_group_name_H-M   'P 1'
#
loop_
_entity.id
_entity.type
_entity.pdbx_description
1 polymer ?
#
loop_
_entity_poly.entity_id
_entity_poly.type
_entity_poly.pdbx_seq_one_letter_code
_entity_poly.pdbx_strand_id
1 'polypeptide(L)'
;MKDAKVQVMGIDAGGTMTDTFFVKENGSFVVGKAQSNPEDESLAIYNSSQDALSHWQSDVSKVYPWLVTCVYSGTAMLNRVVQRRGMEVGLICNKGFEQMHSMG
;
A
#
# COMPACT_ATOMS: atom_id res chain seq x y z
N MET A 1 31.79 7.45 8.14
CA MET A 1 30.56 8.17 7.73
C MET A 1 29.44 7.68 8.64
N LYS A 2 28.63 8.57 9.22
CA LYS A 2 27.47 8.15 10.03
C LYS A 2 26.50 7.39 9.14
N ASP A 3 25.95 6.29 9.63
CA ASP A 3 24.91 5.54 8.92
C ASP A 3 23.69 6.46 8.77
N ALA A 4 23.26 6.70 7.53
CA ALA A 4 22.17 7.62 7.25
C ALA A 4 20.84 7.02 7.73
N LYS A 5 20.02 7.82 8.44
CA LYS A 5 18.73 7.34 8.94
C LYS A 5 17.75 7.13 7.80
N VAL A 6 16.89 6.13 7.94
CA VAL A 6 15.74 5.89 7.05
C VAL A 6 14.62 6.86 7.43
N GLN A 7 14.09 7.62 6.48
CA GLN A 7 13.12 8.70 6.74
C GLN A 7 11.81 8.57 5.97
N VAL A 8 11.83 7.94 4.80
CA VAL A 8 10.65 7.86 3.93
C VAL A 8 10.32 6.41 3.66
N MET A 9 9.02 6.09 3.70
CA MET A 9 8.47 4.80 3.28
C MET A 9 7.39 5.02 2.22
N GLY A 10 7.48 4.28 1.12
CA GLY A 10 6.40 4.11 0.14
C GLY A 10 5.86 2.69 0.20
N ILE A 11 4.56 2.53 0.04
CA ILE A 11 3.87 1.23 0.03
C ILE A 11 3.05 1.13 -1.26
N ASP A 12 3.13 0.00 -1.94
CA ASP A 12 2.21 -0.41 -3.00
C ASP A 12 1.59 -1.77 -2.64
N ALA A 13 0.29 -1.76 -2.33
CA ALA A 13 -0.46 -2.91 -1.83
C ALA A 13 -1.63 -3.31 -2.77
N GLY A 14 -2.28 -4.44 -2.46
CA GLY A 14 -3.53 -4.83 -3.11
C GLY A 14 -3.41 -5.55 -4.46
N GLY A 15 -2.19 -5.76 -4.97
CA GLY A 15 -1.88 -6.69 -6.07
C GLY A 15 -1.63 -8.12 -5.56
N THR A 16 -1.00 -8.97 -6.37
CA THR A 16 -0.52 -10.30 -5.93
C THR A 16 0.61 -10.20 -4.90
N MET A 17 1.41 -9.14 -5.02
CA MET A 17 2.54 -8.83 -4.15
C MET A 17 2.36 -7.43 -3.57
N THR A 18 2.87 -7.23 -2.36
CA THR A 18 2.97 -5.94 -1.67
C THR A 18 4.43 -5.51 -1.68
N ASP A 19 4.69 -4.36 -2.26
CA ASP A 19 6.02 -3.79 -2.41
C ASP A 19 6.19 -2.64 -1.42
N THR A 20 7.35 -2.58 -0.74
CA THR A 20 7.70 -1.48 0.16
C THR A 20 9.00 -0.84 -0.31
N PHE A 21 9.09 0.48 -0.20
CA PHE A 21 10.22 1.27 -0.68
C PHE A 21 10.71 2.19 0.43
N PHE A 22 11.95 2.02 0.89
CA PHE A 22 12.52 2.84 1.96
C PHE A 22 13.61 3.75 1.43
N VAL A 23 13.66 5.00 1.90
CA VAL A 23 14.68 5.98 1.52
C VAL A 23 15.38 6.53 2.76
N LYS A 24 16.72 6.54 2.72
CA LYS A 24 17.59 7.17 3.71
C LYS A 24 17.76 8.68 3.44
N GLU A 25 18.22 9.41 4.45
CA GLU A 25 18.59 10.84 4.35
C GLU A 25 19.55 11.16 3.19
N ASN A 26 20.43 10.23 2.84
CA ASN A 26 21.38 10.38 1.75
C ASN A 26 20.81 9.98 0.37
N GLY A 27 19.52 9.69 0.27
CA GLY A 27 18.83 9.29 -0.95
C GLY A 27 19.01 7.82 -1.36
N SER A 28 19.81 7.03 -0.63
CA SER A 28 19.90 5.59 -0.90
C SER A 28 18.60 4.89 -0.50
N PHE A 29 18.23 3.87 -1.27
CA PHE A 29 16.96 3.18 -1.10
C PHE A 29 17.08 1.66 -1.19
N VAL A 30 16.09 0.98 -0.62
CA VAL A 30 15.87 -0.47 -0.76
C VAL A 30 14.41 -0.74 -1.04
N VAL A 31 14.16 -1.87 -1.70
CA VAL A 31 12.82 -2.36 -2.01
C VAL A 31 12.65 -3.70 -1.34
N GLY A 32 11.50 -3.92 -0.72
CA GLY A 32 11.08 -5.23 -0.25
C GLY A 32 9.82 -5.69 -0.93
N LYS A 33 9.60 -7.00 -0.86
CA LYS A 33 8.51 -7.65 -1.56
C LYS A 33 7.98 -8.83 -0.76
N ALA A 34 6.67 -8.84 -0.54
CA ALA A 34 6.00 -9.97 0.10
C ALA A 34 4.70 -10.31 -0.63
N GLN A 35 4.20 -11.53 -0.44
CA GLN A 35 2.89 -11.92 -0.93
C GLN A 35 1.81 -11.07 -0.25
N SER A 36 0.88 -10.53 -1.04
CA SER A 36 -0.24 -9.76 -0.49
C SER A 36 -1.18 -10.63 0.32
N ASN A 37 -1.81 -10.03 1.33
CA ASN A 37 -2.83 -10.66 2.14
C ASN A 37 -4.11 -9.79 2.10
N PRO A 38 -5.11 -10.16 1.27
CA PRO A 38 -6.33 -9.36 1.14
C PRO A 38 -7.19 -9.26 2.42
N GLU A 39 -7.06 -10.24 3.33
CA GLU A 39 -7.78 -10.24 4.61
C GLU A 39 -7.12 -9.30 5.63
N ASP A 40 -5.79 -9.14 5.53
CA ASP A 40 -5.01 -8.26 6.39
C ASP A 40 -3.76 -7.73 5.67
N GLU A 41 -3.90 -6.57 5.02
CA GLU A 41 -2.81 -5.93 4.29
C GLU A 41 -1.65 -5.50 5.21
N SER A 42 -1.91 -5.28 6.50
CA SER A 42 -0.88 -4.85 7.45
C SER A 42 0.22 -5.91 7.61
N LEU A 43 -0.15 -7.19 7.57
CA LEU A 43 0.79 -8.31 7.61
C LEU A 43 1.68 -8.36 6.37
N ALA A 44 1.11 -8.12 5.18
CA ALA A 44 1.87 -8.10 3.93
C ALA A 44 2.86 -6.92 3.89
N ILE A 45 2.43 -5.74 4.36
CA ILE A 45 3.29 -4.56 4.49
C ILE A 45 4.43 -4.83 5.48
N TYR A 46 4.14 -5.45 6.62
CA TYR A 46 5.15 -5.79 7.62
C TYR A 46 6.19 -6.77 7.07
N ASN A 47 5.75 -7.85 6.41
CA ASN A 47 6.64 -8.85 5.82
C ASN A 47 7.50 -8.24 4.70
N SER A 48 6.89 -7.42 3.84
CA SER A 48 7.62 -6.68 2.80
C SER A 48 8.65 -5.72 3.40
N SER A 49 8.30 -5.08 4.52
CA SER A 49 9.24 -4.21 5.25
C SER A 49 10.42 -4.98 5.84
N GLN A 50 10.20 -6.17 6.40
CA GLN A 50 11.29 -7.02 6.89
C GLN A 50 12.23 -7.46 5.76
N ASP A 51 11.66 -7.85 4.62
CA ASP A 51 12.42 -8.19 3.41
C ASP A 51 13.31 -7.01 2.95
N ALA A 52 12.74 -5.81 2.81
CA ALA A 52 13.47 -4.60 2.42
C ALA A 52 14.64 -4.29 3.38
N LEU A 53 14.36 -4.28 4.69
CA LEU A 53 15.32 -3.84 5.70
C LEU A 53 16.44 -4.86 5.97
N SER A 54 16.22 -6.13 5.59
CA SER A 54 17.25 -7.18 5.65
C SER A 54 18.48 -6.82 4.82
N HIS A 55 18.31 -6.11 3.70
CA HIS A 55 19.40 -5.61 2.84
C HIS A 55 20.32 -4.61 3.55
N TRP A 56 19.82 -3.93 4.58
CA TRP A 56 20.59 -3.03 5.44
C TRP A 56 20.91 -3.62 6.81
N GLN A 57 20.67 -4.93 7.01
CA GLN A 57 20.88 -5.62 8.29
C GLN A 57 20.16 -4.88 9.44
N SER A 58 18.96 -4.37 9.14
CA SER A 58 18.13 -3.62 10.07
C SER A 58 16.76 -4.26 10.20
N ASP A 59 16.03 -3.85 11.22
CA ASP A 59 14.71 -4.35 11.53
C ASP A 59 13.67 -3.23 11.55
N VAL A 60 12.41 -3.63 11.47
CA VAL A 60 11.23 -2.76 11.46
C VAL A 60 11.13 -1.93 12.76
N SER A 61 11.40 -2.53 13.92
CA SER A 61 11.25 -1.86 15.23
C SER A 61 12.23 -0.71 15.42
N LYS A 62 13.42 -0.81 14.81
CA LYS A 62 14.44 0.23 14.77
C LYS A 62 14.12 1.33 13.76
N VAL A 63 13.59 0.97 12.59
CA VAL A 63 13.41 1.89 11.45
C VAL A 63 12.10 2.67 11.52
N TYR A 64 10.99 2.04 11.90
CA TYR A 64 9.69 2.71 11.92
C TYR A 64 9.67 3.98 12.79
N PRO A 65 10.31 4.04 13.96
CA PRO A 65 10.42 5.28 14.75
C PRO A 65 11.21 6.42 14.09
N TRP A 66 11.99 6.15 13.04
CA TRP A 66 12.76 7.16 12.32
C TRP A 66 12.02 7.72 11.12
N LEU A 67 10.95 7.06 10.67
CA LEU A 67 10.17 7.51 9.52
C LEU A 67 9.54 8.87 9.82
N VAL A 68 9.80 9.82 8.92
CA VAL A 68 9.22 11.16 8.93
C VAL A 68 7.91 11.16 8.15
N THR A 69 7.80 10.31 7.12
CA THR A 69 6.59 10.17 6.32
C THR A 69 6.45 8.77 5.74
N CYS A 70 5.20 8.35 5.56
CA CYS A 70 4.82 7.10 4.93
C CYS A 70 3.69 7.37 3.95
N VAL A 71 3.86 6.98 2.69
CA VAL A 71 2.84 7.13 1.65
C VAL A 71 2.32 5.76 1.27
N TYR A 72 1.03 5.54 1.53
CA TYR A 72 0.33 4.32 1.13
C TYR A 72 -0.31 4.51 -0.24
N SER A 73 -0.07 3.55 -1.13
CA SER A 73 -0.78 3.37 -2.38
C SER A 73 -1.22 1.92 -2.51
N GLY A 74 -2.26 1.67 -3.29
CA GLY A 74 -2.70 0.31 -3.52
C GLY A 74 -3.79 0.19 -4.56
N THR A 75 -3.97 -1.03 -5.05
CA THR A 75 -4.86 -1.35 -6.17
C THR A 75 -6.14 -2.07 -5.76
N ALA A 76 -6.32 -2.36 -4.46
CA ALA A 76 -7.48 -3.12 -3.96
C ALA A 76 -8.83 -2.48 -4.31
N MET A 77 -8.94 -1.15 -4.30
CA MET A 77 -10.16 -0.44 -4.72
C MET A 77 -10.37 -0.50 -6.24
N LEU A 78 -9.30 -0.25 -7.01
CA LEU A 78 -9.35 -0.27 -8.47
C LEU A 78 -9.75 -1.66 -8.99
N ASN A 79 -9.21 -2.73 -8.38
CA ASN A 79 -9.52 -4.11 -8.74
C ASN A 79 -11.02 -4.41 -8.62
N ARG A 80 -11.71 -3.88 -7.61
CA ARG A 80 -13.17 -4.04 -7.47
C ARG A 80 -13.93 -3.40 -8.63
N VAL A 81 -13.50 -2.21 -9.07
CA VAL A 81 -14.13 -1.48 -10.18
C VAL A 81 -13.91 -2.20 -11.51
N VAL A 82 -12.66 -2.50 -11.87
CA VAL A 82 -12.33 -3.08 -13.18
C VAL A 82 -12.79 -4.53 -13.33
N GLN A 83 -12.85 -5.29 -12.22
CA GLN A 83 -13.38 -6.66 -12.22
C GLN A 83 -14.90 -6.72 -12.05
N ARG A 84 -15.56 -5.58 -11.82
CA ARG A 84 -17.00 -5.51 -11.47
C ARG A 84 -17.35 -6.42 -10.28
N ARG A 85 -16.46 -6.50 -9.29
CA ARG A 85 -16.60 -7.28 -8.06
C ARG A 85 -16.64 -6.32 -6.86
N GLY A 86 -17.78 -5.67 -6.70
CA GLY A 86 -18.04 -4.76 -5.59
C GLY A 86 -19.09 -5.31 -4.63
N MET A 87 -19.43 -4.49 -3.63
CA MET A 87 -20.62 -4.73 -2.82
C MET A 87 -21.89 -4.43 -3.63
N GLU A 88 -22.97 -5.14 -3.32
CA GLU A 88 -24.30 -4.78 -3.79
C GLU A 88 -24.77 -3.52 -3.06
N VAL A 89 -25.10 -2.47 -3.82
CA VAL A 89 -25.46 -1.15 -3.29
C VAL A 89 -26.78 -0.68 -3.91
N GLY A 90 -27.59 0.02 -3.11
CA GLY A 90 -28.78 0.72 -3.60
C GLY A 90 -28.46 2.16 -4.01
N LEU A 91 -29.21 2.68 -4.98
CA LEU A 91 -29.17 4.09 -5.39
C LEU A 91 -30.51 4.75 -5.09
N ILE A 92 -30.51 5.81 -4.29
CA ILE A 92 -31.69 6.67 -4.09
C ILE A 92 -31.54 7.88 -5.02
N CYS A 93 -32.58 8.16 -5.80
CA CYS A 93 -32.61 9.27 -6.75
C CYS A 93 -33.96 9.99 -6.73
N ASN A 94 -34.04 11.13 -7.43
CA ASN A 94 -35.28 11.84 -7.62
C ASN A 94 -36.27 11.00 -8.45
N LYS A 95 -37.56 11.03 -8.08
CA LYS A 95 -38.63 10.38 -8.83
C LYS A 95 -38.61 10.84 -10.30
N GLY A 96 -38.60 9.88 -11.23
CA GLY A 96 -38.53 10.13 -12.67
C GLY A 96 -37.11 10.16 -13.26
N PHE A 97 -36.07 9.94 -12.45
CA PHE A 97 -34.66 9.88 -12.87
C PHE A 97 -34.01 8.50 -12.62
N GLU A 98 -34.81 7.46 -12.39
CA GLU A 98 -34.34 6.13 -11.99
C GLU A 98 -33.39 5.51 -13.04
N GLN A 99 -33.61 5.78 -14.34
CA GLN A 99 -32.79 5.23 -15.42
C GLN A 99 -31.51 6.02 -15.72
N MET A 100 -31.33 7.23 -15.16
CA MET A 100 -30.25 8.14 -15.55
C MET A 100 -28.86 7.50 -15.38
N HIS A 101 -28.61 6.81 -14.27
CA HIS A 101 -27.35 6.11 -14.03
C HIS A 101 -27.03 5.02 -15.07
N SER A 102 -28.05 4.32 -15.57
CA SER A 102 -27.88 3.23 -16.55
C SER A 102 -27.70 3.70 -17.99
N MET A 103 -28.10 4.94 -18.30
CA MET A 103 -27.97 5.52 -19.64
C MET A 103 -26.57 6.10 -19.92
N GLY A 104 -25.82 6.41 -18.85
CA GLY A 104 -24.54 7.14 -18.93
C GLY A 104 -24.72 8.64 -18.89
#